data_AF-A0A023F940-F1
#
_entry.id   AF-A0A023F940-F1
#
_cell.length_a   1.000
_cell.length_b   1.000
_cell.length_c   1.000
_cell.angle_alpha   90.00
_cell.angle_beta   90.00
_cell.angle_gamma   90.00
#
_symmetry.space_group_name_H-M   'P 1'
#
loop_
_entity.id
_entity.type
_entity.pdbx_description
1 polymer ?
#
loop_
_entity_poly.entity_id
_entity_poly.type
_entity_poly.pdbx_seq_one_letter_code
_entity_poly.pdbx_strand_id
1 'polypeptide(L)'
;MQRGGGESTNGFSTGEDDSRGPPDQICCLVDDSQRCCRPAGNASYSKRIQKIVTQRKLKLHLDHNARHIYICDYHKGVIQSARSKRRRKDSEEDSNETDTEHPEMDLSQLQVNTLRRYKRHFKVQTRPGLNKAQLSDILLKHFKALPVSEKDVINNFYYTVKTDGNKLDIKNGSDTT
;
A
#
# COMPACT_ATOMS: atom_id res chain seq x y z
N MET A 1 -13.69 -29.33 -69.05
CA MET A 1 -14.39 -29.57 -67.77
C MET A 1 -13.32 -29.68 -66.69
N GLN A 2 -13.10 -28.60 -65.93
CA GLN A 2 -13.33 -28.44 -64.47
C GLN A 2 -12.05 -28.73 -63.64
N ARG A 3 -11.45 -27.68 -63.02
CA ARG A 3 -11.56 -27.19 -61.60
C ARG A 3 -10.65 -28.00 -60.66
N GLY A 4 -9.91 -27.50 -59.67
CA GLY A 4 -9.66 -26.20 -59.01
C GLY A 4 -8.43 -26.36 -58.09
N GLY A 5 -7.75 -25.30 -57.62
CA GLY A 5 -7.92 -24.69 -56.28
C GLY A 5 -7.62 -25.70 -55.15
N GLY A 6 -6.55 -25.59 -54.35
CA GLY A 6 -6.32 -24.56 -53.33
C GLY A 6 -5.94 -25.27 -52.00
N GLU A 7 -5.19 -24.57 -51.15
CA GLU A 7 -4.68 -24.90 -49.82
C GLU A 7 -5.27 -26.07 -49.01
N SER A 8 -4.43 -26.74 -48.22
CA SER A 8 -4.72 -27.00 -46.80
C SER A 8 -3.45 -27.34 -46.02
N THR A 9 -3.03 -26.35 -45.24
CA THR A 9 -2.27 -26.46 -43.99
C THR A 9 -2.72 -27.68 -43.16
N ASN A 10 -1.77 -28.46 -42.64
CA ASN A 10 -1.90 -29.14 -41.34
C ASN A 10 -0.56 -29.67 -40.85
N GLY A 11 0.07 -28.86 -40.02
CA GLY A 11 1.25 -29.21 -39.23
C GLY A 11 1.28 -28.34 -37.97
N PHE A 12 0.13 -28.24 -37.29
CA PHE A 12 0.06 -27.59 -35.98
C PHE A 12 0.68 -28.57 -34.97
N SER A 13 2.00 -28.60 -34.91
CA SER A 13 2.68 -29.08 -33.70
C SER A 13 2.32 -28.09 -32.61
N THR A 14 1.38 -28.49 -31.75
CA THR A 14 1.21 -27.91 -30.42
C THR A 14 2.47 -28.22 -29.62
N GLY A 15 3.54 -27.49 -29.92
CA GLY A 15 4.64 -27.30 -29.01
C GLY A 15 4.09 -26.49 -27.84
N GLU A 16 3.60 -27.21 -26.84
CA GLU A 16 3.42 -26.69 -25.49
C GLU A 16 4.84 -26.47 -24.93
N ASP A 17 5.58 -25.53 -25.52
CA ASP A 17 6.78 -24.97 -24.92
C ASP A 17 6.26 -24.05 -23.82
N ASP A 18 6.11 -24.67 -22.65
CA ASP A 18 5.91 -24.01 -21.37
C ASP A 18 6.79 -22.75 -21.37
N SER A 19 6.20 -21.57 -21.54
CA SER A 19 6.92 -20.30 -21.68
C SER A 19 7.67 -19.88 -20.41
N ARG A 20 7.77 -20.81 -19.44
CA ARG A 20 8.72 -20.87 -18.35
C ARG A 20 10.10 -21.11 -18.94
N GLY A 21 10.77 -20.02 -19.31
CA GLY A 21 12.17 -20.07 -19.72
C GLY A 21 13.02 -20.85 -18.69
N PRO A 22 14.16 -21.46 -19.11
CA PRO A 22 14.98 -22.32 -18.27
C PRO A 22 15.22 -21.78 -16.85
N PRO A 23 15.17 -22.65 -15.82
CA PRO A 23 15.19 -22.24 -14.40
C PRO A 23 16.45 -21.48 -13.96
N ASP A 24 17.50 -21.48 -14.79
CA ASP A 24 18.79 -20.84 -14.52
C ASP A 24 18.98 -19.50 -15.27
N GLN A 25 17.90 -18.91 -15.81
CA GLN A 25 17.99 -17.62 -16.48
C GLN A 25 18.35 -16.50 -15.50
N ILE A 26 19.30 -15.64 -15.89
CA ILE A 26 19.77 -14.50 -15.10
C ILE A 26 19.16 -13.22 -15.64
N CYS A 27 18.68 -12.35 -14.75
CA CYS A 27 18.04 -11.08 -15.09
C CYS A 27 18.67 -10.36 -16.30
N CYS A 28 17.86 -9.99 -17.28
CA CYS A 28 18.31 -9.38 -18.54
C CYS A 28 18.79 -7.92 -18.43
N LEU A 29 18.95 -7.38 -17.22
CA LEU A 29 19.21 -5.95 -16.99
C LEU A 29 20.64 -5.67 -16.58
N VAL A 30 21.14 -4.53 -17.06
CA VAL A 30 22.37 -3.89 -16.60
C VAL A 30 21.97 -2.69 -15.75
N ASP A 31 22.46 -2.66 -14.50
CA ASP A 31 22.25 -1.56 -13.55
C ASP A 31 23.59 -0.84 -13.32
N ASP A 32 23.63 0.48 -13.56
CA ASP A 32 24.84 1.29 -13.39
C ASP A 32 26.10 0.70 -14.08
N SER A 33 25.91 0.13 -15.28
CA SER A 33 26.95 -0.55 -16.09
C SER A 33 27.39 -1.93 -15.58
N GLN A 34 26.74 -2.48 -14.56
CA GLN A 34 26.97 -3.83 -14.06
C GLN A 34 25.83 -4.76 -14.48
N ARG A 35 26.17 -5.88 -15.11
CA ARG A 35 25.17 -6.90 -15.47
C ARG A 35 24.61 -7.52 -14.20
N CYS A 36 23.29 -7.60 -14.08
CA CYS A 36 22.66 -8.25 -12.95
C CYS A 36 23.01 -9.75 -12.94
N CYS A 37 23.34 -10.28 -11.77
CA CYS A 37 23.62 -11.72 -11.56
C CYS A 37 22.49 -12.46 -10.83
N ARG A 38 21.35 -11.80 -10.58
CA ARG A 38 20.21 -12.40 -9.87
C ARG A 38 19.38 -13.28 -10.82
N PRO A 39 18.78 -14.37 -10.31
CA PRO A 39 17.89 -15.20 -11.12
C PRO A 39 16.71 -14.37 -11.61
N ALA A 40 16.33 -14.59 -12.87
CA ALA A 40 15.15 -13.99 -13.47
C ALA A 40 13.88 -14.61 -12.87
N GLY A 41 12.88 -13.77 -12.59
CA GLY A 41 11.56 -14.22 -12.20
C GLY A 41 10.59 -14.21 -13.39
N ASN A 42 9.30 -14.26 -13.10
CA ASN A 42 8.25 -14.29 -14.14
C ASN A 42 7.96 -12.92 -14.78
N ALA A 43 8.52 -11.83 -14.24
CA ALA A 43 8.31 -10.50 -14.77
C ALA A 43 9.21 -10.25 -15.99
N SER A 44 8.67 -9.61 -17.03
CA SER A 44 9.41 -9.30 -18.26
C SER A 44 9.63 -7.80 -18.48
N TYR A 45 10.76 -7.47 -19.08
CA TYR A 45 11.10 -6.14 -19.55
C TYR A 45 10.34 -5.82 -20.84
N SER A 46 9.06 -5.50 -20.69
CA SER A 46 8.19 -5.10 -21.80
C SER A 46 8.39 -3.63 -22.22
N LYS A 47 7.83 -3.23 -23.37
CA LYS A 47 7.78 -1.81 -23.82
C LYS A 47 7.21 -0.87 -22.75
N ARG A 48 6.30 -1.36 -21.89
CA ARG A 48 5.75 -0.62 -20.75
C ARG A 48 6.84 -0.30 -19.72
N ILE A 49 7.65 -1.30 -19.38
CA ILE A 49 8.76 -1.17 -18.43
C ILE A 49 9.82 -0.22 -18.99
N GLN A 50 10.16 -0.35 -20.27
CA GLN A 50 11.10 0.55 -20.96
C GLN A 50 10.66 2.02 -20.88
N LYS A 51 9.36 2.31 -21.07
CA LYS A 51 8.81 3.66 -20.89
C LYS A 51 8.98 4.17 -19.45
N ILE A 52 8.73 3.34 -18.44
CA ILE A 52 8.87 3.72 -17.02
C ILE A 52 10.33 4.03 -16.69
N VAL A 53 11.26 3.15 -17.09
CA VAL A 53 12.70 3.34 -16.89
C VAL A 53 13.17 4.66 -17.48
N THR A 54 12.78 4.96 -18.72
CA THR A 54 13.12 6.21 -19.41
C THR A 54 12.49 7.42 -18.72
N GLN A 55 11.18 7.37 -18.42
CA GLN A 55 10.44 8.47 -17.79
C GLN A 55 10.96 8.79 -16.38
N ARG A 56 11.37 7.77 -15.63
CA ARG A 56 11.88 7.91 -14.25
C ARG A 56 13.40 8.07 -14.18
N LYS A 57 14.09 8.07 -15.33
CA LYS A 57 15.55 8.14 -15.42
C LYS A 57 16.24 7.08 -14.55
N LEU A 58 15.68 5.87 -14.51
CA LEU A 58 16.33 4.73 -13.88
C LEU A 58 17.51 4.32 -14.76
N LYS A 59 18.66 4.01 -14.16
CA LYS A 59 19.87 3.62 -14.88
C LYS A 59 19.87 2.13 -15.24
N LEU A 60 18.74 1.65 -15.75
CA LEU A 60 18.52 0.26 -16.13
C LEU A 60 18.46 0.15 -17.65
N HIS A 61 19.25 -0.75 -18.23
CA HIS A 61 19.22 -1.02 -19.67
C HIS A 61 19.12 -2.52 -19.94
N LEU A 62 18.52 -2.88 -21.07
CA LEU A 62 18.46 -4.27 -21.53
C LEU A 62 19.84 -4.70 -22.03
N ASP A 63 20.35 -5.82 -21.51
CA ASP A 63 21.56 -6.45 -22.04
C ASP A 63 21.25 -7.11 -23.40
N HIS A 64 21.91 -6.66 -24.47
CA HIS A 64 21.77 -7.27 -25.80
C HIS A 64 22.29 -8.71 -25.87
N ASN A 65 23.13 -9.12 -24.91
CA ASN A 65 23.63 -10.49 -24.81
C ASN A 65 22.65 -11.41 -24.06
N ALA A 66 21.58 -10.88 -23.47
CA ALA A 66 20.55 -11.69 -22.83
C ALA A 66 19.66 -12.36 -23.89
N ARG A 67 19.52 -13.69 -23.80
CA ARG A 67 18.66 -14.48 -24.69
C ARG A 67 17.17 -14.43 -24.30
N HIS A 68 16.81 -13.63 -23.31
CA HIS A 68 15.45 -13.47 -22.80
C HIS A 68 15.24 -12.05 -22.27
N ILE A 69 13.97 -11.71 -22.01
CA ILE A 69 13.55 -10.39 -21.50
C ILE A 69 13.13 -10.41 -20.04
N TYR A 70 13.25 -11.54 -19.33
CA TYR A 70 12.86 -11.66 -17.93
C TYR A 70 13.80 -10.96 -16.93
N ILE A 71 13.22 -10.40 -15.88
CA ILE A 71 13.90 -9.60 -14.84
C ILE A 71 13.76 -10.25 -13.47
N CYS A 72 14.73 -10.03 -12.58
CA CYS A 72 14.67 -10.52 -11.20
C CYS A 72 13.64 -9.76 -10.35
N ASP A 73 13.22 -10.36 -9.24
CA ASP A 73 12.26 -9.73 -8.31
C ASP A 73 12.78 -8.43 -7.70
N TYR A 74 14.09 -8.30 -7.51
CA TYR A 74 14.71 -7.06 -7.07
C TYR A 74 14.44 -5.91 -8.06
N HIS A 75 14.77 -6.10 -9.34
CA HIS A 75 14.54 -5.07 -10.35
C HIS A 75 13.05 -4.82 -10.62
N LYS A 76 12.23 -5.87 -10.55
CA LYS A 76 10.77 -5.73 -10.55
C LYS A 76 10.31 -4.76 -9.46
N GLY A 77 10.78 -4.94 -8.22
CA GLY A 77 10.47 -4.04 -7.09
C GLY A 77 10.97 -2.61 -7.30
N VAL A 78 12.21 -2.43 -7.79
CA VAL A 78 12.78 -1.11 -8.12
C VAL A 78 11.90 -0.38 -9.14
N ILE A 79 11.52 -1.06 -10.23
CA ILE A 79 10.68 -0.49 -11.29
C ILE A 79 9.26 -0.18 -10.78
N GLN A 80 8.68 -1.07 -9.95
CA GLN A 80 7.37 -0.85 -9.34
C GLN A 80 7.38 0.35 -8.39
N SER A 81 8.38 0.46 -7.50
CA SER A 81 8.51 1.58 -6.57
C SER A 81 8.67 2.92 -7.31
N ALA A 82 9.38 2.91 -8.44
CA ALA A 82 9.52 4.09 -9.30
C ALA A 82 8.19 4.51 -9.94
N ARG A 83 7.23 3.61 -10.14
CA ARG A 83 5.86 3.96 -10.57
C ARG A 83 5.12 4.70 -9.46
N SER A 84 5.19 4.22 -8.22
CA SER A 84 4.44 4.76 -7.08
C SER A 84 4.94 6.13 -6.59
N LYS A 85 6.23 6.46 -6.78
CA LYS A 85 6.83 7.75 -6.35
C LYS A 85 6.25 9.04 -6.99
N ARG A 86 5.27 8.98 -7.93
CA ARG A 86 4.52 10.18 -8.40
C ARG A 86 3.25 10.47 -7.59
N ARG A 87 2.88 9.67 -6.61
CA ARG A 87 1.81 10.05 -5.66
C ARG A 87 2.37 10.94 -4.55
N ARG A 88 2.94 12.09 -4.91
CA ARG A 88 3.00 13.20 -3.94
C ARG A 88 1.65 13.91 -4.01
N LYS A 89 0.87 13.71 -2.94
CA LYS A 89 -0.06 14.69 -2.37
C LYS A 89 -1.15 15.20 -3.32
N ASP A 90 -2.11 14.34 -3.62
CA ASP A 90 -3.56 14.63 -3.62
C ASP A 90 -4.31 13.32 -3.93
N SER A 91 -5.43 13.11 -3.24
CA SER A 91 -6.35 11.96 -3.35
C SER A 91 -5.96 10.67 -2.62
N GLU A 92 -6.86 10.32 -1.70
CA GLU A 92 -6.98 9.12 -0.87
C GLU A 92 -7.17 7.84 -1.72
N GLU A 93 -6.91 6.67 -1.13
CA GLU A 93 -7.12 5.29 -1.65
C GLU A 93 -6.19 4.78 -2.78
N ASP A 94 -5.16 4.00 -2.40
CA ASP A 94 -4.87 2.69 -3.02
C ASP A 94 -3.93 1.88 -2.10
N SER A 95 -4.44 0.74 -1.63
CA SER A 95 -3.78 -0.22 -0.72
C SER A 95 -2.42 -0.68 -1.24
N ASN A 96 -1.36 -0.45 -0.47
CA ASN A 96 -0.15 -1.23 -0.56
C ASN A 96 -0.01 -2.05 0.73
N GLU A 97 -0.53 -3.27 0.65
CA GLU A 97 -0.32 -4.44 1.50
C GLU A 97 1.11 -4.49 2.05
N THR A 98 1.33 -3.79 3.16
CA THR A 98 2.33 -4.18 4.15
C THR A 98 1.49 -4.49 5.36
N ASP A 99 0.96 -5.71 5.35
CA ASP A 99 0.22 -6.35 6.43
C ASP A 99 1.12 -6.44 7.67
N THR A 100 1.28 -5.30 8.31
CA THR A 100 1.61 -5.25 9.72
C THR A 100 0.24 -5.17 10.35
N GLU A 101 -0.25 -6.29 10.89
CA GLU A 101 -1.51 -6.43 11.65
C GLU A 101 -1.60 -5.42 12.79
N HIS A 102 -1.70 -4.13 12.46
CA HIS A 102 -2.04 -3.11 13.42
C HIS A 102 -3.52 -3.32 13.68
N PRO A 103 -3.91 -3.62 14.93
CA PRO A 103 -5.31 -3.83 15.25
C PRO A 103 -6.11 -2.62 14.79
N GLU A 104 -7.12 -2.87 13.96
CA GLU A 104 -8.02 -1.83 13.52
C GLU A 104 -8.77 -1.28 14.73
N MET A 105 -8.59 0.00 15.01
CA MET A 105 -9.28 0.66 16.13
C MET A 105 -10.69 1.06 15.69
N ASP A 106 -11.71 0.39 16.24
CA ASP A 106 -13.11 0.71 16.03
C ASP A 106 -13.69 1.51 17.22
N LEU A 107 -13.89 2.81 17.03
CA LEU A 107 -14.52 3.67 18.04
C LEU A 107 -16.04 3.47 18.14
N SER A 108 -16.67 2.78 17.19
CA SER A 108 -18.11 2.53 17.21
C SER A 108 -18.52 1.60 18.37
N GLN A 109 -17.57 0.85 18.93
CA GLN A 109 -17.78 0.02 20.12
C GLN A 109 -17.95 0.84 21.40
N LEU A 110 -17.45 2.08 21.44
CA LEU A 110 -17.57 2.95 22.59
C LEU A 110 -19.02 3.46 22.77
N GLN A 111 -19.36 3.81 24.01
CA GLN A 111 -20.64 4.47 24.31
C GLN A 111 -20.71 5.86 23.67
N VAL A 112 -21.91 6.28 23.24
CA VAL A 112 -22.13 7.60 22.62
C VAL A 112 -21.70 8.74 23.55
N ASN A 113 -21.85 8.59 24.86
CA ASN A 113 -21.42 9.57 25.84
C ASN A 113 -19.89 9.74 25.85
N THR A 114 -19.13 8.65 25.71
CA THR A 114 -17.67 8.68 25.59
C THR A 114 -17.23 9.39 24.32
N LEU A 115 -17.88 9.09 23.19
CA LEU A 115 -17.62 9.79 21.91
C LEU A 115 -17.91 11.30 22.03
N ARG A 116 -19.02 11.66 22.67
CA ARG A 116 -19.37 13.08 22.93
C ARG A 116 -18.37 13.75 23.89
N ARG A 117 -17.90 13.04 24.92
CA ARG A 117 -16.87 13.53 25.87
C ARG A 117 -15.56 13.80 25.12
N TYR A 118 -15.12 12.87 24.29
CA TYR A 118 -13.94 13.03 23.43
C TYR A 118 -14.10 14.24 22.51
N LYS A 119 -15.21 14.35 21.77
CA LYS A 119 -15.51 15.49 20.89
C LYS A 119 -15.40 16.82 21.63
N ARG A 120 -15.98 16.92 22.83
CA ARG A 120 -15.95 18.13 23.65
C ARG A 120 -14.54 18.47 24.13
N HIS A 121 -13.79 17.46 24.57
CA HIS A 121 -12.43 17.64 25.10
C HIS A 121 -11.48 18.19 24.04
N PHE A 122 -11.49 17.59 22.85
CA PHE A 122 -10.63 18.00 21.73
C PHE A 122 -11.27 19.09 20.83
N LYS A 123 -12.49 19.54 21.17
CA LYS A 123 -13.25 20.56 20.42
C LYS A 123 -13.36 20.22 18.92
N VAL A 124 -13.56 18.94 18.60
CA VAL A 124 -13.67 18.46 17.22
C VAL A 124 -14.94 19.03 16.58
N GLN A 125 -14.76 19.77 15.47
CA GLN A 125 -15.88 20.36 14.75
C GLN A 125 -16.66 19.28 13.99
N THR A 126 -17.98 19.26 14.17
CA THR A 126 -18.86 18.36 13.42
C THR A 126 -20.18 19.04 13.09
N ARG A 127 -20.86 18.57 12.05
CA ARG A 127 -22.23 19.00 11.73
C ARG A 127 -23.24 18.46 12.77
N PRO A 128 -24.37 19.16 13.02
CA PRO A 128 -25.45 18.63 13.84
C PRO A 128 -26.15 17.44 13.14
N GLY A 129 -26.83 16.60 13.92
CA GLY A 129 -27.63 15.48 13.39
C GLY A 129 -26.86 14.21 12.98
N LEU A 130 -25.59 14.08 13.38
CA LEU A 130 -24.79 12.90 13.06
C LEU A 130 -25.24 11.66 13.84
N ASN A 131 -25.27 10.52 13.16
CA ASN A 131 -25.49 9.23 13.81
C ASN A 131 -24.20 8.70 14.50
N LYS A 132 -24.30 7.59 15.25
CA LYS A 132 -23.18 7.04 16.01
C LYS A 132 -22.00 6.64 15.13
N ALA A 133 -22.26 5.97 14.00
CA ALA A 133 -21.23 5.50 13.09
C ALA A 133 -20.45 6.69 12.51
N GLN A 134 -21.17 7.68 11.96
CA GLN A 134 -20.57 8.89 11.42
C GLN A 134 -19.76 9.68 12.45
N LEU A 135 -20.26 9.77 13.70
CA LEU A 135 -19.51 10.40 14.78
C LEU A 135 -18.21 9.61 15.05
N SER A 136 -18.28 8.29 15.08
CA SER A 136 -17.12 7.42 15.33
C SER A 136 -16.06 7.59 14.24
N ASP A 137 -16.45 7.62 12.97
CA ASP A 137 -15.52 7.78 11.84
C ASP A 137 -14.80 9.13 11.89
N ILE A 138 -15.54 10.22 12.16
CA ILE A 138 -14.96 11.56 12.28
C ILE A 138 -13.96 11.62 13.44
N LEU A 139 -14.32 11.03 14.59
CA LEU A 139 -13.45 11.02 15.75
C LEU A 139 -12.23 10.11 15.55
N LEU A 140 -12.36 8.99 14.83
CA LEU A 140 -11.25 8.10 14.52
C LEU A 140 -10.23 8.80 13.61
N LYS A 141 -10.71 9.54 12.60
CA LYS A 141 -9.84 10.37 11.75
C LYS A 141 -9.07 11.41 12.57
N HIS A 142 -9.76 12.10 13.48
CA HIS A 142 -9.12 13.04 14.39
C HIS A 142 -8.10 12.36 15.32
N PHE A 143 -8.46 11.22 15.91
CA PHE A 143 -7.60 10.45 16.81
C PHE A 143 -6.29 10.05 16.15
N LYS A 144 -6.34 9.58 14.90
CA LYS A 144 -5.15 9.22 14.11
C LYS A 144 -4.24 10.41 13.78
N ALA A 145 -4.79 11.63 13.77
CA ALA A 145 -4.05 12.85 13.47
C ALA A 145 -3.45 13.55 14.71
N LEU A 146 -3.72 13.04 15.92
CA LEU A 146 -3.24 13.66 17.15
C LEU A 146 -1.72 13.54 17.28
N PRO A 147 -1.00 14.63 17.58
CA PRO A 147 0.41 14.55 17.92
C PRO A 147 0.56 13.85 19.28
N VAL A 148 1.42 12.83 19.33
CA VAL A 148 1.67 12.06 20.55
C VAL A 148 3.13 12.17 20.95
N SER A 149 3.37 12.55 22.20
CA SER A 149 4.68 12.47 22.87
C SER A 149 4.69 11.23 23.75
N GLU A 150 5.44 10.19 23.36
CA GLU A 150 5.45 8.90 24.06
C GLU A 150 5.80 9.04 25.54
N LYS A 151 6.79 9.88 25.84
CA LYS A 151 7.23 10.15 27.22
C LYS A 151 6.09 10.70 28.08
N ASP A 152 5.32 11.65 27.55
CA ASP A 152 4.24 12.29 28.30
C ASP A 152 3.05 11.35 28.46
N VAL A 153 2.73 10.56 27.43
CA VAL A 153 1.65 9.57 27.50
C VAL A 153 1.94 8.50 28.55
N ILE A 154 3.14 7.92 28.53
CA ILE A 154 3.53 6.88 29.49
C ILE A 154 3.54 7.44 30.91
N ASN A 155 4.12 8.63 31.12
CA ASN A 155 4.16 9.28 32.43
C ASN A 155 2.74 9.58 32.96
N ASN A 156 1.88 10.15 32.11
CA ASN A 156 0.52 10.50 32.50
C ASN A 156 -0.31 9.24 32.80
N PHE A 157 -0.16 8.19 32.00
CA PHE A 157 -0.82 6.90 32.24
C PHE A 157 -0.39 6.29 33.57
N TYR A 158 0.93 6.15 33.82
CA TYR A 158 1.46 5.62 35.07
C TYR A 158 0.96 6.41 36.28
N TYR A 159 1.01 7.74 36.22
CA TYR A 159 0.55 8.60 37.31
C TYR A 159 -0.95 8.44 37.55
N THR A 160 -1.77 8.43 36.49
CA THR A 160 -3.23 8.32 36.58
C THR A 160 -3.66 6.98 37.19
N VAL A 161 -3.05 5.87 36.76
CA VAL A 161 -3.34 4.54 37.30
C VAL A 161 -2.88 4.43 38.75
N LYS A 162 -1.68 4.90 39.08
CA LYS A 162 -1.13 4.84 40.45
C LYS A 162 -1.94 5.66 41.47
N THR A 163 -2.59 6.72 41.02
CA THR A 163 -3.34 7.64 41.88
C THR A 163 -4.86 7.44 41.83
N ASP A 164 -5.34 6.38 41.16
CA ASP A 164 -6.77 6.15 40.85
C ASP A 164 -7.47 7.39 40.28
N GLY A 165 -6.71 8.20 39.55
CA GLY A 165 -7.07 9.55 39.15
C GLY A 165 -7.94 9.61 37.91
N ASN A 166 -9.02 8.83 37.79
CA ASN A 166 -9.95 9.00 36.67
C ASN A 166 -10.82 10.27 36.86
N LYS A 167 -10.19 11.44 36.72
CA LYS A 167 -10.79 12.77 36.91
C LYS A 167 -11.87 13.12 35.88
N LEU A 168 -12.07 12.30 34.84
CA LEU A 168 -13.00 12.59 33.75
C LEU A 168 -14.46 12.21 34.06
N ASP A 169 -14.72 11.40 35.10
CA ASP A 169 -16.09 11.07 35.53
C ASP A 169 -16.61 11.93 36.70
N ILE A 170 -15.73 12.65 37.41
CA ILE A 170 -16.13 13.42 38.60
C ILE A 170 -16.89 14.72 38.23
N LYS A 171 -16.74 15.22 37.00
CA LYS A 171 -17.17 16.59 36.63
C LYS A 171 -18.51 16.67 35.89
N ASN A 172 -19.44 15.77 36.18
CA ASN A 172 -20.75 15.71 35.51
C ASN A 172 -21.95 15.79 36.48
N GLY A 173 -21.82 16.48 37.62
CA GLY A 173 -22.88 16.50 38.64
C GLY A 173 -22.92 17.68 39.62
N SER A 174 -22.51 18.89 39.24
CA SER A 174 -22.84 20.07 40.04
C SER A 174 -23.02 21.29 39.14
N ASP A 175 -24.24 21.49 38.64
CA ASP A 175 -24.78 22.80 38.24
C ASP A 175 -26.28 22.67 37.94
N THR A 176 -27.12 22.60 38.97
CA THR A 176 -28.44 23.26 38.96
C THR A 176 -28.87 23.53 40.41
N THR A 177 -28.63 24.75 40.88
CA THR A 177 -29.55 25.47 41.78
C THR A 177 -30.00 26.71 41.04
#